data_AF-A0A6L7NE21-F1
#
_entry.id   AF-A0A6L7NE21-F1
#
_cell.length_a   1.000
_cell.length_b   1.000
_cell.length_c   1.000
_cell.angle_alpha   90.00
_cell.angle_beta   90.00
_cell.angle_gamma   90.00
#
_symmetry.space_group_name_H-M   'P 1'
#
loop_
_entity.id
_entity.type
_entity.pdbx_description
1 polymer ?
#
loop_
_entity_poly.entity_id
_entity_poly.type
_entity_poly.pdbx_seq_one_letter_code
_entity_poly.pdbx_strand_id
1 'polypeptide(L)'
;MGRQPNIRLRAAERPVEDLDRAPERRWSPNRPGEITSPVETPSGGSFGRPGPDTGWGLRMIRAASFDRGRRPRDLESLLSALVGARASHARRGPTRQDVEVALSLVGLHDGYARTGGAPPRLAEVREHWLDELAHDPWPGRSALGSVPADLLMDEPRRVRARLQADPSLVA
;
A
#
# COMPACT_ATOMS: atom_id res chain seq x y z
N MET A 1 18.76 43.30 -0.15
CA MET A 1 18.73 42.57 -1.44
C MET A 1 20.14 42.46 -1.99
N GLY A 2 20.78 41.29 -1.87
CA GLY A 2 22.15 41.08 -2.36
C GLY A 2 22.15 40.69 -3.84
N ARG A 3 22.78 41.49 -4.71
CA ARG A 3 23.09 41.08 -6.08
C ARG A 3 24.34 40.21 -6.04
N GLN A 4 24.26 39.00 -6.59
CA GLN A 4 25.46 38.20 -6.82
C GLN A 4 26.39 38.92 -7.81
N PRO A 5 27.71 38.94 -7.57
CA PRO A 5 28.66 39.47 -8.53
C PRO A 5 28.68 38.56 -9.76
N ASN A 6 28.55 39.16 -10.95
CA ASN A 6 28.74 38.46 -12.22
C ASN A 6 30.22 38.07 -12.38
N ILE A 7 30.58 36.89 -11.89
CA ILE A 7 31.91 36.32 -12.08
C ILE A 7 32.04 35.93 -13.56
N ARG A 8 33.04 36.48 -14.25
CA ARG A 8 33.35 36.11 -15.64
C ARG A 8 34.08 34.77 -15.63
N LEU A 9 33.39 33.70 -15.99
CA LEU A 9 33.99 32.38 -16.18
C LEU A 9 34.90 32.38 -17.41
N ARG A 10 36.14 31.92 -17.24
CA ARG A 10 37.09 31.66 -18.33
C ARG A 10 36.68 30.38 -19.07
N ALA A 11 37.15 30.21 -20.30
CA ALA A 11 36.76 29.06 -21.14
C ALA A 11 37.07 27.70 -20.48
N ALA A 12 38.16 27.59 -19.72
CA ALA A 12 38.54 26.38 -18.98
C ALA A 12 37.72 26.13 -17.70
N GLU A 13 36.93 27.10 -17.26
CA GLU A 13 36.08 27.03 -16.05
C GLU A 13 34.62 26.76 -16.43
N ARG A 14 34.31 26.66 -17.72
CA ARG A 14 32.99 26.25 -18.20
C ARG A 14 32.84 24.75 -17.94
N PRO A 15 31.63 24.28 -17.56
CA PRO A 15 31.34 22.86 -17.54
C PRO A 15 31.71 22.26 -18.89
N VAL A 16 32.50 21.18 -18.88
CA VAL A 16 32.79 20.42 -20.08
C VAL A 16 31.47 19.84 -20.58
N GLU A 17 31.06 20.20 -21.80
CA GLU A 17 29.98 19.50 -22.49
C GLU A 17 30.44 18.06 -22.73
N ASP A 18 29.80 17.14 -22.02
CA ASP A 18 29.78 15.69 -22.24
C ASP A 18 31.11 15.04 -22.66
N LEU A 19 31.83 14.50 -21.68
CA LEU A 19 32.70 13.37 -21.98
C LEU A 19 31.77 12.21 -22.31
N ASP A 20 31.68 11.84 -23.60
CA ASP A 20 30.99 10.65 -24.13
C ASP A 20 31.05 9.48 -23.14
N ARG A 21 30.10 9.45 -22.20
CA ARG A 21 30.07 8.41 -21.19
C ARG A 21 29.50 7.23 -21.95
N ALA A 22 30.35 6.24 -22.25
CA ALA A 22 29.90 5.00 -22.84
C ALA A 22 28.63 4.56 -22.10
N PRO A 23 27.54 4.21 -22.83
CA PRO A 23 26.27 3.92 -22.22
C PRO A 23 26.48 2.92 -21.08
N GLU A 24 25.90 3.22 -19.93
CA GLU A 24 26.07 2.36 -18.76
C GLU A 24 25.74 0.93 -19.16
N ARG A 25 26.67 0.00 -18.90
CA ARG A 25 26.45 -1.42 -19.17
C ARG A 25 25.14 -1.80 -18.49
N ARG A 26 24.15 -2.25 -19.28
CA ARG A 26 22.90 -2.78 -18.72
C ARG A 26 23.27 -3.87 -17.73
N TRP A 27 22.86 -3.68 -16.48
CA TRP A 27 22.98 -4.70 -15.48
C TRP A 27 22.21 -5.94 -15.97
N SER A 28 22.88 -7.09 -15.95
CA SER A 28 22.29 -8.39 -16.26
C SER A 28 22.56 -9.34 -15.10
N PRO A 29 21.54 -10.04 -14.60
CA PRO A 29 21.74 -11.07 -13.59
C PRO A 29 22.59 -12.20 -14.21
N ASN A 30 23.73 -12.51 -13.59
CA ASN A 30 24.66 -13.55 -14.03
C ASN A 30 25.18 -14.42 -12.87
N ARG A 31 24.61 -14.27 -11.67
CA ARG A 31 25.03 -15.04 -10.49
C ARG A 31 24.15 -16.28 -10.33
N PRO A 32 24.74 -17.42 -9.94
CA PRO A 32 23.96 -18.59 -9.54
C PRO A 32 22.96 -18.24 -8.43
N GLY A 33 21.68 -18.53 -8.65
CA GLY A 33 20.59 -18.23 -7.71
C GLY A 33 19.90 -16.87 -7.90
N GLU A 34 20.29 -16.06 -8.89
CA GLU A 34 19.51 -14.88 -9.26
C GLU A 34 18.21 -15.30 -9.97
N ILE A 35 17.10 -14.70 -9.54
CA ILE A 35 15.78 -14.89 -10.14
C ILE A 35 15.76 -14.11 -11.45
N THR A 36 15.75 -14.81 -12.58
CA THR A 36 15.76 -14.20 -13.91
C THR A 36 14.36 -14.08 -14.52
N SER A 37 13.37 -14.78 -13.94
CA SER A 37 11.98 -14.72 -14.36
C SER A 37 10.99 -14.77 -13.19
N PRO A 38 9.78 -14.21 -13.33
CA PRO A 38 8.76 -14.25 -12.27
C PRO A 38 8.34 -15.67 -11.83
N VAL A 39 8.56 -16.68 -12.67
CA VAL A 39 8.30 -18.10 -12.38
C VAL A 39 9.34 -18.70 -11.44
N GLU A 40 10.58 -18.21 -11.50
CA GLU A 40 11.68 -18.66 -10.64
C GLU A 40 11.60 -18.09 -9.22
N THR A 41 10.80 -17.04 -9.02
CA THR A 41 10.54 -16.47 -7.70
C THR A 41 9.91 -17.54 -6.80
N PRO A 42 10.59 -17.97 -5.73
CA PRO A 42 10.00 -18.87 -4.75
C PRO A 42 8.70 -18.24 -4.23
N SER A 43 7.59 -18.95 -4.36
CA SER A 43 6.28 -18.47 -3.91
C SER A 43 5.52 -19.58 -3.20
N GLY A 44 4.81 -19.22 -2.13
CA GLY A 44 4.10 -20.16 -1.28
C GLY A 44 4.94 -20.74 -0.13
N GLY A 45 4.27 -21.40 0.82
CA GLY A 45 4.91 -21.96 2.02
C GLY A 45 5.54 -20.90 2.92
N SER A 46 6.78 -21.14 3.36
CA SER A 46 7.58 -20.28 4.24
C SER A 46 8.24 -19.08 3.56
N PHE A 47 8.26 -19.02 2.22
CA PHE A 47 8.91 -17.94 1.46
C PHE A 47 8.07 -16.65 1.36
N GLY A 48 6.83 -16.67 1.87
CA GLY A 48 5.90 -15.56 1.74
C GLY A 48 5.60 -15.22 0.27
N ARG A 49 4.98 -14.07 0.05
CA ARG A 49 4.99 -13.40 -1.24
C ARG A 49 5.79 -12.12 -1.00
N PRO A 50 6.93 -11.87 -1.68
CA PRO A 50 7.68 -10.63 -1.50
C PRO A 50 6.71 -9.48 -1.70
N GLY A 51 6.38 -8.83 -0.59
CA GLY A 51 5.34 -7.82 -0.53
C GLY A 51 5.80 -6.65 -1.39
N PRO A 52 4.92 -6.09 -2.22
CA PRO A 52 5.27 -4.89 -2.94
C PRO A 52 5.52 -3.74 -1.94
N ASP A 53 6.27 -2.70 -2.34
CA ASP A 53 6.78 -1.64 -1.45
C ASP A 53 5.71 -1.10 -0.47
N THR A 54 5.76 -1.58 0.77
CA THR A 54 4.87 -1.16 1.86
C THR A 54 4.97 0.34 2.12
N GLY A 55 6.14 0.94 1.86
CA GLY A 55 6.35 2.39 1.96
C GLY A 55 5.50 3.18 0.97
N TRP A 56 5.32 2.67 -0.25
CA TRP A 56 4.41 3.27 -1.24
C TRP A 56 2.94 3.16 -0.81
N GLY A 57 2.52 2.00 -0.28
CA GLY A 57 1.18 1.81 0.28
C GLY A 57 0.88 2.83 1.40
N LEU A 58 1.79 2.98 2.35
CA LEU A 58 1.69 3.93 3.44
C LEU A 58 1.62 5.39 2.96
N ARG A 59 2.41 5.75 1.93
CA ARG A 59 2.35 7.07 1.31
C ARG A 59 0.96 7.37 0.74
N MET A 60 0.34 6.42 0.05
CA MET A 60 -1.02 6.60 -0.49
C MET A 60 -2.07 6.71 0.62
N ILE A 61 -1.97 5.90 1.68
CA ILE A 61 -2.85 6.00 2.86
C ILE A 61 -2.76 7.39 3.48
N ARG A 62 -1.55 7.91 3.66
CA ARG A 62 -1.33 9.27 4.21
C ARG A 62 -1.90 10.37 3.32
N ALA A 63 -1.87 10.18 2.01
CA ALA A 63 -2.47 11.11 1.05
C ALA A 63 -4.00 10.99 0.96
N ALA A 64 -4.60 9.89 1.42
CA ALA A 64 -6.04 9.71 1.41
C ALA A 64 -6.73 10.57 2.47
N SER A 65 -7.95 11.02 2.14
CA SER A 65 -8.81 11.79 3.02
C SER A 65 -9.83 10.87 3.69
N PHE A 66 -9.68 10.71 5.01
CA PHE A 66 -10.59 9.97 5.89
C PHE A 66 -10.31 10.38 7.35
N ASP A 67 -11.24 10.06 8.26
CA ASP A 67 -11.05 10.29 9.69
C ASP A 67 -10.05 9.27 10.25
N ARG A 68 -8.94 9.76 10.81
CA ARG A 68 -7.88 8.92 11.40
C ARG A 68 -8.17 8.53 12.84
N GLY A 69 -9.21 9.10 13.47
CA GLY A 69 -9.62 8.78 14.82
C GLY A 69 -8.51 8.97 15.87
N ARG A 70 -8.60 8.17 16.95
CA ARG A 70 -7.72 8.29 18.13
C ARG A 70 -6.41 7.52 18.03
N ARG A 71 -6.34 6.53 17.14
CA ARG A 71 -5.20 5.60 16.98
C ARG A 71 -4.62 5.66 15.56
N PRO A 72 -4.12 6.82 15.10
CA PRO A 72 -3.77 7.02 13.69
C PRO A 72 -2.65 6.09 13.21
N ARG A 73 -1.67 5.76 14.06
CA ARG A 73 -0.54 4.89 13.69
C ARG A 73 -0.95 3.42 13.56
N ASP A 74 -1.80 2.96 14.46
CA ASP A 74 -2.33 1.58 14.44
C ASP A 74 -3.26 1.41 13.23
N LEU A 75 -4.10 2.41 12.97
CA LEU A 75 -4.94 2.45 11.78
C LEU A 75 -4.13 2.50 10.48
N GLU A 76 -3.07 3.30 10.40
CA GLU A 76 -2.15 3.29 9.25
C GLU A 76 -1.52 1.91 9.04
N SER A 77 -1.14 1.23 10.12
CA SER A 77 -0.52 -0.10 10.08
C SER A 77 -1.51 -1.17 9.60
N LEU A 78 -2.73 -1.15 10.13
CA LEU A 78 -3.84 -2.00 9.72
C LEU A 78 -4.19 -1.80 8.23
N LEU A 79 -4.37 -0.55 7.81
CA LEU A 79 -4.66 -0.22 6.40
C LEU A 79 -3.52 -0.66 5.48
N SER A 80 -2.27 -0.46 5.90
CA SER A 80 -1.10 -0.89 5.14
C SER A 80 -1.06 -2.40 4.96
N ALA A 81 -1.41 -3.18 5.99
CA ALA A 81 -1.51 -4.63 5.92
C ALA A 81 -2.58 -5.09 4.91
N LEU A 82 -3.78 -4.51 4.95
CA LEU A 82 -4.87 -4.80 4.01
C LEU A 82 -4.49 -4.45 2.56
N VAL A 83 -3.90 -3.27 2.35
CA VAL A 83 -3.41 -2.80 1.05
C VAL A 83 -2.33 -3.73 0.51
N GLY A 84 -1.33 -4.05 1.35
CA GLY A 84 -0.23 -4.95 0.99
C GLY A 84 -0.72 -6.35 0.66
N ALA A 85 -1.68 -6.89 1.41
CA ALA A 85 -2.27 -8.19 1.16
C ALA A 85 -2.99 -8.22 -0.19
N ARG A 86 -3.88 -7.27 -0.47
CA ARG A 86 -4.59 -7.21 -1.76
C ARG A 86 -3.62 -7.07 -2.93
N ALA A 87 -2.64 -6.18 -2.83
CA ALA A 87 -1.64 -5.97 -3.87
C ALA A 87 -0.79 -7.25 -4.11
N SER A 88 -0.41 -7.94 -3.03
CA SER A 88 0.31 -9.23 -3.09
C SER A 88 -0.54 -10.34 -3.69
N HIS A 89 -1.83 -10.37 -3.41
CA HIS A 89 -2.78 -11.29 -4.06
C HIS A 89 -2.88 -11.02 -5.56
N ALA A 90 -2.89 -9.75 -5.96
CA ALA A 90 -2.91 -9.31 -7.35
C ALA A 90 -1.56 -9.39 -8.07
N ARG A 91 -0.47 -9.78 -7.38
CA ARG A 91 0.91 -9.83 -7.91
C ARG A 91 1.36 -8.51 -8.54
N ARG A 92 1.02 -7.37 -7.93
CA ARG A 92 1.40 -6.03 -8.39
C ARG A 92 1.72 -5.09 -7.23
N GLY A 93 2.20 -3.90 -7.56
CA GLY A 93 2.34 -2.79 -6.60
C GLY A 93 1.01 -2.32 -6.01
N PRO A 94 1.01 -1.64 -4.85
CA PRO A 94 -0.18 -1.04 -4.29
C PRO A 94 -0.70 0.09 -5.20
N THR A 95 -2.02 0.19 -5.28
CA THR A 95 -2.78 1.16 -6.08
C THR A 95 -3.79 1.89 -5.22
N ARG A 96 -4.36 2.99 -5.75
CA ARG A 96 -5.44 3.72 -5.09
C ARG A 96 -6.65 2.83 -4.78
N GLN A 97 -6.99 1.89 -5.66
CA GLN A 97 -8.10 0.96 -5.45
C GLN A 97 -7.88 0.07 -4.22
N ASP A 98 -6.64 -0.29 -3.90
CA ASP A 98 -6.35 -1.09 -2.70
C ASP A 98 -6.62 -0.29 -1.43
N VAL A 99 -6.27 0.99 -1.42
CA VAL A 99 -6.59 1.91 -0.32
C VAL A 99 -8.10 2.07 -0.20
N GLU A 100 -8.82 2.21 -1.32
CA GLU A 100 -10.28 2.30 -1.31
C GLU A 100 -10.94 1.03 -0.73
N VAL A 101 -10.44 -0.15 -1.08
CA VAL A 101 -10.93 -1.41 -0.49
C VAL A 101 -10.62 -1.48 1.00
N ALA A 102 -9.39 -1.17 1.41
CA ALA A 102 -9.01 -1.16 2.83
C ALA A 102 -9.88 -0.20 3.65
N LEU A 103 -10.10 1.03 3.17
CA LEU A 103 -10.99 2.00 3.79
C LEU A 103 -12.45 1.52 3.83
N SER A 104 -12.89 0.77 2.82
CA SER A 104 -14.24 0.21 2.77
C SER A 104 -14.44 -0.87 3.83
N LEU A 105 -13.45 -1.76 4.01
CA LEU A 105 -13.46 -2.84 5.01
C LEU A 105 -13.53 -2.29 6.44
N VAL A 106 -12.81 -1.20 6.73
CA VAL A 106 -12.81 -0.58 8.08
C VAL A 106 -13.92 0.47 8.28
N GLY A 107 -14.84 0.62 7.33
CA GLY A 107 -15.97 1.56 7.44
C GLY A 107 -15.62 3.05 7.34
N LEU A 108 -14.49 3.42 6.74
CA LEU A 108 -13.98 4.80 6.65
C LEU A 108 -13.98 5.39 5.23
N HIS A 109 -14.46 4.64 4.24
CA HIS A 109 -14.52 5.10 2.86
C HIS A 109 -15.60 6.20 2.67
N ASP A 110 -15.25 7.30 1.99
CA ASP A 110 -16.12 8.46 1.74
C ASP A 110 -17.46 8.10 1.06
N GLY A 111 -17.43 7.07 0.21
CA GLY A 111 -18.59 6.47 -0.44
C GLY A 111 -19.73 6.08 0.50
N TYR A 112 -19.44 5.78 1.77
CA TYR A 112 -20.49 5.49 2.75
C TYR A 112 -21.34 6.71 3.09
N ALA A 113 -20.78 7.92 3.09
CA ALA A 113 -21.55 9.14 3.32
C ALA A 113 -22.66 9.33 2.29
N ARG A 114 -22.45 8.82 1.05
CA ARG A 114 -23.45 8.84 -0.03
C ARG A 114 -24.54 7.79 0.11
N THR A 115 -24.35 6.78 0.95
CA THR A 115 -25.29 5.65 1.16
C THR A 115 -25.93 5.65 2.54
N GLY A 116 -25.86 6.77 3.27
CA GLY A 116 -26.46 6.91 4.61
C GLY A 116 -25.53 6.56 5.77
N GLY A 117 -24.24 6.42 5.52
CA GLY A 117 -23.22 6.09 6.53
C GLY A 117 -22.75 4.64 6.43
N ALA A 118 -21.60 4.38 7.06
CA ALA A 118 -21.05 3.02 7.15
C ALA A 118 -21.88 2.21 8.16
N PRO A 119 -22.12 0.91 7.93
CA PRO A 119 -22.77 0.05 8.92
C PRO A 119 -22.03 0.11 10.27
N PRO A 120 -22.72 0.29 11.41
CA PRO A 120 -22.09 0.39 12.73
C PRO A 120 -21.15 -0.77 13.06
N ARG A 121 -21.51 -1.98 12.62
CA ARG A 121 -20.69 -3.19 12.76
C ARG A 121 -19.27 -3.04 12.18
N LEU A 122 -19.08 -2.28 11.10
CA LEU A 122 -17.73 -2.07 10.56
C LEU A 122 -16.86 -1.22 11.50
N ALA A 123 -17.47 -0.31 12.27
CA ALA A 123 -16.76 0.41 13.31
C ALA A 123 -16.37 -0.52 14.45
N GLU A 124 -17.28 -1.41 14.89
CA GLU A 124 -17.00 -2.42 15.92
C GLU A 124 -15.86 -3.36 15.50
N VAL A 125 -15.93 -3.92 14.28
CA VAL A 125 -14.89 -4.78 13.70
C VAL A 125 -13.55 -4.05 13.60
N ARG A 126 -13.55 -2.78 13.17
CA ARG A 126 -12.34 -1.96 13.13
C ARG A 126 -11.73 -1.79 14.52
N GLU A 127 -12.52 -1.44 15.54
CA GLU A 127 -11.99 -1.27 16.89
C GLU A 127 -11.43 -2.60 17.43
N HIS A 128 -12.11 -3.72 17.17
CA HIS A 128 -11.61 -5.05 17.50
C HIS A 128 -10.26 -5.36 16.83
N TRP A 129 -10.13 -5.14 15.52
CA TRP A 129 -8.86 -5.34 14.81
C TRP A 129 -7.73 -4.44 15.31
N LEU A 130 -8.05 -3.20 15.71
CA LEU A 130 -7.06 -2.29 16.29
C LEU A 130 -6.61 -2.73 17.69
N ASP A 131 -7.48 -3.38 18.47
CA ASP A 131 -7.14 -3.96 19.77
C ASP A 131 -6.24 -5.19 19.59
N GLU A 132 -6.56 -6.07 18.64
CA GLU A 132 -5.75 -7.26 18.32
C GLU A 132 -4.38 -6.91 17.73
N LEU A 133 -4.24 -5.74 17.09
CA LEU A 133 -3.00 -5.33 16.43
C LEU A 133 -1.79 -5.32 17.38
N ALA A 134 -2.00 -5.01 18.66
CA ALA A 134 -0.95 -5.01 19.69
C ALA A 134 -0.44 -6.44 20.01
N HIS A 135 -1.22 -7.46 19.67
CA HIS A 135 -0.93 -8.87 19.92
C HIS A 135 -0.50 -9.62 18.65
N ASP A 136 -0.64 -8.98 17.49
CA ASP A 136 -0.25 -9.55 16.21
C ASP A 136 1.28 -9.58 16.06
N PRO A 137 1.91 -10.77 15.95
CA PRO A 137 3.34 -10.83 15.66
C PRO A 137 3.66 -10.24 14.29
N TRP A 138 2.69 -10.27 13.37
CA TRP A 138 2.71 -9.61 12.07
C TRP A 138 1.49 -8.67 11.98
N PRO A 139 1.67 -7.35 12.02
CA PRO A 139 0.57 -6.40 12.09
C PRO A 139 -0.49 -6.65 11.01
N GLY A 140 -1.75 -6.80 11.43
CA GLY A 140 -2.91 -6.97 10.55
C GLY A 140 -3.19 -8.42 10.18
N ARG A 141 -2.46 -9.39 10.74
CA ARG A 141 -2.71 -10.82 10.51
C ARG A 141 -4.11 -11.22 10.98
N SER A 142 -4.55 -10.75 12.14
CA SER A 142 -5.88 -11.07 12.68
C SER A 142 -6.99 -10.48 11.80
N ALA A 143 -6.82 -9.25 11.31
CA ALA A 143 -7.72 -8.63 10.35
C ALA A 143 -7.74 -9.39 9.00
N LEU A 144 -6.58 -9.81 8.49
CA LEU A 144 -6.53 -10.56 7.24
C LEU A 144 -7.14 -11.96 7.35
N GLY A 145 -7.09 -12.58 8.52
CA GLY A 145 -7.73 -13.87 8.78
C GLY A 145 -9.26 -13.84 8.76
N SER A 146 -9.86 -12.67 8.98
CA SER A 146 -11.31 -12.47 9.03
C SER A 146 -11.91 -11.88 7.77
N VAL A 147 -11.10 -11.49 6.78
CA VAL A 147 -11.57 -10.96 5.50
C VAL A 147 -11.60 -12.06 4.44
N PRO A 148 -12.78 -12.42 3.88
CA PRO A 148 -12.88 -13.37 2.78
C PRO A 148 -12.04 -12.94 1.57
N ALA A 149 -11.30 -13.87 0.97
CA ALA A 149 -10.40 -13.57 -0.15
C ALA A 149 -11.14 -13.02 -1.38
N ASP A 150 -12.37 -13.47 -1.64
CA ASP A 150 -13.20 -12.97 -2.73
C ASP A 150 -13.65 -11.53 -2.48
N LEU A 151 -13.99 -11.18 -1.23
CA LEU A 151 -14.30 -9.81 -0.83
C LEU A 151 -13.06 -8.91 -0.93
N LEU A 152 -11.91 -9.39 -0.43
CA LEU A 152 -10.63 -8.67 -0.50
C LEU A 152 -10.22 -8.36 -1.93
N MET A 153 -10.60 -9.20 -2.90
CA MET A 153 -10.22 -9.08 -4.32
C MET A 153 -11.29 -8.44 -5.21
N ASP A 154 -12.45 -8.09 -4.67
CA ASP A 154 -13.56 -7.48 -5.44
C ASP A 154 -13.28 -6.01 -5.81
N GLU A 155 -14.11 -5.41 -6.66
CA GLU A 155 -14.02 -3.99 -7.02
C GLU A 155 -14.43 -3.09 -5.84
N PRO A 156 -13.80 -1.93 -5.61
CA PRO A 156 -14.08 -1.09 -4.43
C PRO A 156 -15.56 -0.74 -4.24
N ARG A 157 -16.27 -0.47 -5.34
CA ARG A 157 -17.72 -0.20 -5.31
C ARG A 157 -18.54 -1.42 -4.87
N ARG A 158 -18.15 -2.61 -5.31
CA ARG A 158 -18.82 -3.87 -4.97
C ARG A 158 -18.54 -4.28 -3.53
N VAL A 159 -17.30 -4.12 -3.05
CA VAL A 159 -16.95 -4.32 -1.63
C VAL A 159 -17.88 -3.51 -0.74
N ARG A 160 -18.03 -2.21 -0.99
CA ARG A 160 -18.94 -1.35 -0.21
C ARG A 160 -20.40 -1.80 -0.29
N ALA A 161 -20.89 -2.10 -1.50
CA ALA A 161 -22.28 -2.53 -1.67
C ALA A 161 -22.57 -3.83 -0.91
N ARG A 162 -21.62 -4.80 -0.95
CA ARG A 162 -21.71 -6.05 -0.21
C ARG A 162 -21.67 -5.83 1.30
N LEU A 163 -20.75 -5.00 1.80
CA LEU A 163 -20.67 -4.67 3.23
C LEU A 163 -21.88 -3.87 3.73
N GLN A 164 -22.48 -3.02 2.88
CA GLN A 164 -23.71 -2.31 3.22
C GLN A 164 -24.90 -3.27 3.34
N ALA A 165 -24.97 -4.27 2.45
CA ALA A 165 -26.03 -5.28 2.45
C ALA A 165 -25.84 -6.31 3.58
N ASP A 166 -24.59 -6.71 3.83
CA ASP A 166 -24.21 -7.68 4.84
C ASP A 166 -22.84 -7.32 5.45
N PRO A 167 -22.83 -6.58 6.57
CA PRO A 167 -21.59 -6.24 7.27
C PRO A 167 -21.00 -7.43 8.05
N SER A 168 -21.67 -8.59 8.11
CA SER A 168 -21.15 -9.79 8.78
C SER A 168 -20.13 -10.56 7.94
N LEU A 169 -19.92 -10.15 6.69
CA LEU A 169 -18.87 -10.66 5.81
C LEU A 169 -17.45 -10.45 6.36
N VAL A 170 -17.29 -9.54 7.32
CA VAL A 170 -16.06 -9.37 8.12
C VAL A 170 -16.43 -9.63 9.58
N ALA A 171 -15.64 -10.47 10.26
CA ALA A 171 -15.93 -10.97 11.61
C ALA A 171 -14.77 -10.73 12.58
#